data_AF-A0A0S8EAI7-F1
#
_entry.id   AF-A0A0S8EAI7-F1
#
_cell.length_a   1.000
_cell.length_b   1.000
_cell.length_c   1.000
_cell.angle_alpha   90.00
_cell.angle_beta   90.00
_cell.angle_gamma   90.00
#
_symmetry.space_group_name_H-M   'P 1'
#
loop_
_entity.id
_entity.type
_entity.pdbx_description
1 polymer ?
#
loop_
_entity_poly.entity_id
_entity_poly.type
_entity_poly.pdbx_seq_one_letter_code
_entity_poly.pdbx_strand_id
1 'polypeptide(L)'
;MRGRPPVSRHDGPGGVHHPDGILLAAGHAVRPGAVPQGAQLPDIAATVLALAALASADPLDGRTLDEMFDLPGGRQTVRVEGTTDAAGYTAADHDEVARRLEDLGYL
;
A
#
# COMPACT_ATOMS: atom_id res chain seq x y z
N MET A 1 8.71 -10.09 -26.83
CA MET A 1 9.90 -10.38 -25.99
C MET A 1 9.47 -10.25 -24.53
N ARG A 2 9.52 -11.33 -23.73
CA ARG A 2 9.18 -11.26 -22.29
C ARG A 2 10.48 -11.00 -21.52
N GLY A 3 10.66 -9.79 -21.01
CA GLY A 3 11.81 -9.44 -20.17
C GLY A 3 11.73 -10.18 -18.83
N ARG A 4 12.81 -10.87 -18.45
CA ARG A 4 12.96 -11.39 -17.09
C ARG A 4 12.97 -10.21 -16.11
N PRO A 5 12.26 -10.27 -14.96
CA PRO A 5 12.40 -9.25 -13.94
C PRO A 5 13.87 -9.20 -13.46
N PRO A 6 14.43 -8.00 -13.24
CA PRO A 6 15.79 -7.88 -12.73
C PRO A 6 15.79 -8.33 -11.27
N VAL A 7 16.33 -9.51 -11.00
CA VAL A 7 16.61 -9.98 -9.64
C VAL A 7 18.10 -9.81 -9.37
N SER A 8 18.45 -8.81 -8.56
CA SER A 8 19.80 -8.62 -8.04
C SER A 8 20.11 -9.73 -7.05
N ARG A 9 21.21 -10.48 -7.27
CA ARG A 9 21.69 -11.43 -6.26
C ARG A 9 22.48 -10.67 -5.21
N HIS A 10 22.14 -10.86 -3.94
CA HIS A 10 22.90 -10.37 -2.81
C HIS A 10 23.51 -11.54 -2.05
N ASP A 11 24.80 -11.42 -1.74
CA ASP A 11 25.58 -12.41 -0.98
C ASP A 11 25.30 -12.23 0.52
N GLY A 12 24.06 -12.51 0.95
CA GLY A 12 23.64 -12.46 2.35
C GLY A 12 22.16 -12.08 2.54
N PRO A 13 21.56 -12.34 3.70
CA PRO A 13 20.20 -11.91 4.03
C PRO A 13 20.19 -10.41 4.32
N GLY A 14 20.38 -9.59 3.28
CA GLY A 14 20.17 -8.15 3.33
C GLY A 14 18.78 -7.83 2.85
N GLY A 15 17.97 -7.16 3.68
CA GLY A 15 16.72 -6.56 3.24
C GLY A 15 17.02 -5.41 2.27
N VAL A 16 17.02 -5.69 0.98
CA VAL A 16 17.16 -4.65 -0.04
C VAL A 16 15.77 -4.16 -0.45
N HIS A 17 15.41 -2.97 0.01
CA HIS A 17 14.24 -2.26 -0.50
C HIS A 17 14.54 -1.85 -1.94
N HIS A 18 13.86 -2.49 -2.90
CA HIS A 18 13.91 -2.03 -4.28
C HIS A 18 12.91 -0.85 -4.43
N PRO A 19 13.29 0.26 -5.10
CA PRO A 19 12.38 1.39 -5.28
C PRO A 19 11.16 1.01 -6.12
N ASP A 20 11.35 0.09 -7.08
CA ASP A 20 10.26 -0.45 -7.89
C ASP A 20 9.65 -1.68 -7.24
N GLY A 21 8.32 -1.68 -7.09
CA GLY A 21 7.54 -2.84 -6.66
C GLY A 21 7.01 -3.69 -7.82
N ILE A 22 6.36 -4.81 -7.49
CA ILE A 22 5.63 -5.65 -8.44
C ILE A 22 4.15 -5.60 -8.09
N LEU A 23 3.30 -5.25 -9.05
CA LEU A 23 1.84 -5.28 -8.93
C LEU A 23 1.26 -6.37 -9.82
N LEU A 24 0.48 -7.27 -9.23
CA LEU A 24 -0.24 -8.35 -9.91
C LEU A 24 -1.68 -8.37 -9.41
N ALA A 25 -2.63 -8.47 -10.32
CA ALA A 25 -4.05 -8.61 -10.01
C ALA A 25 -4.65 -9.75 -10.85
N ALA A 26 -5.57 -10.50 -10.26
CA ALA A 26 -6.31 -11.56 -10.94
C ALA A 26 -7.72 -11.68 -10.35
N GLY A 27 -8.70 -11.97 -11.20
CA GLY A 27 -10.09 -12.11 -10.78
C GLY A 27 -11.05 -11.75 -11.91
N HIS A 28 -12.33 -12.02 -11.71
CA HIS A 28 -13.38 -11.79 -12.71
C HIS A 28 -13.40 -10.35 -13.25
N ALA A 29 -13.22 -9.37 -12.36
CA ALA A 29 -13.29 -7.96 -12.70
C ALA A 29 -11.93 -7.38 -13.12
N VAL A 30 -10.84 -8.16 -13.11
CA VAL A 30 -9.52 -7.66 -13.50
C VAL A 30 -9.40 -7.70 -15.01
N ARG A 31 -9.07 -6.56 -15.61
CA ARG A 31 -8.86 -6.44 -17.04
C ARG A 31 -7.53 -7.12 -17.44
N PRO A 32 -7.55 -8.14 -18.31
CA PRO A 32 -6.33 -8.83 -18.71
C PRO A 32 -5.33 -7.89 -19.40
N GLY A 33 -4.07 -7.92 -18.94
CA GLY A 33 -2.99 -7.14 -19.53
C GLY A 33 -3.04 -5.63 -19.24
N ALA A 34 -3.93 -5.16 -18.37
CA ALA A 34 -3.93 -3.77 -17.94
C ALA A 34 -2.65 -3.42 -17.16
N VAL A 35 -2.06 -2.29 -17.52
CA VAL A 35 -0.86 -1.75 -16.85
C VAL A 35 -1.15 -0.30 -16.45
N PRO A 36 -1.41 -0.03 -15.16
CA PRO A 36 -1.66 1.32 -14.69
C PRO A 36 -0.41 2.18 -14.87
N GLN A 37 -0.61 3.45 -15.25
CA GLN A 37 0.49 4.39 -15.45
C GLN A 37 0.73 5.19 -14.17
N GLY A 38 1.99 5.29 -13.77
CA GLY A 38 2.40 6.07 -12.60
C GLY A 38 1.89 5.54 -11.25
N ALA A 39 1.46 4.27 -11.18
CA ALA A 39 0.96 3.68 -9.93
C ALA A 39 1.99 3.77 -8.80
N GLN A 40 1.55 4.24 -7.64
CA GLN A 40 2.33 4.38 -6.42
C GLN A 40 1.85 3.41 -5.34
N LEU A 41 2.67 3.15 -4.32
CA LEU A 41 2.32 2.26 -3.23
C LEU A 41 1.01 2.65 -2.49
N PRO A 42 0.72 3.94 -2.21
CA PRO A 42 -0.53 4.34 -1.56
C PRO A 42 -1.80 4.01 -2.38
N ASP A 43 -1.68 3.91 -3.71
CA ASP A 43 -2.81 3.60 -4.59
C ASP A 43 -3.37 2.20 -4.33
N ILE A 44 -2.54 1.28 -3.79
CA ILE A 44 -2.95 -0.08 -3.48
C ILE A 44 -4.02 -0.09 -2.39
N ALA A 45 -3.84 0.69 -1.32
CA ALA A 45 -4.82 0.76 -0.23
C ALA A 45 -6.16 1.32 -0.73
N ALA A 46 -6.12 2.44 -1.47
CA ALA A 46 -7.31 3.05 -2.05
C ALA A 46 -8.04 2.07 -2.99
N THR A 47 -7.29 1.36 -3.84
CA THR A 47 -7.84 0.38 -4.78
C THR A 47 -8.50 -0.80 -4.09
N VAL A 48 -7.88 -1.36 -3.04
CA VAL A 48 -8.43 -2.50 -2.30
C VAL A 48 -9.70 -2.11 -1.55
N LEU A 49 -9.74 -0.95 -0.89
CA LEU A 49 -10.96 -0.48 -0.22
C LEU A 49 -12.10 -0.26 -1.21
N ALA A 50 -11.81 0.35 -2.37
CA ALA A 50 -12.79 0.53 -3.43
C ALA A 50 -13.30 -0.83 -3.97
N LEU A 51 -12.44 -1.85 -4.10
CA LEU A 51 -12.84 -3.23 -4.45
C LEU A 51 -13.71 -3.89 -3.39
N ALA A 52 -13.45 -3.60 -2.12
CA ALA A 52 -14.23 -4.11 -1.00
C ALA A 52 -15.55 -3.34 -0.77
N ALA A 53 -15.85 -2.32 -1.59
CA ALA A 53 -16.97 -1.40 -1.38
C ALA A 53 -16.92 -0.69 -0.01
N LEU A 54 -15.71 -0.39 0.47
CA LEU A 54 -15.46 0.31 1.73
C LEU A 54 -14.95 1.72 1.46
N ALA A 55 -15.44 2.70 2.24
CA ALA A 55 -14.85 4.03 2.28
C ALA A 55 -13.76 4.08 3.36
N SER A 56 -12.68 4.81 3.11
CA SER A 56 -11.70 5.13 4.14
C SER A 56 -12.30 6.11 5.16
N ALA A 57 -11.86 6.03 6.42
CA ALA A 57 -12.28 6.96 7.46
C ALA A 57 -11.73 8.37 7.20
N ASP A 58 -10.47 8.43 6.76
CA ASP A 58 -9.72 9.63 6.38
C ASP A 58 -9.35 9.61 4.89
N PRO A 59 -9.05 10.77 4.28
CA PRO A 59 -8.53 10.81 2.91
C PRO A 59 -7.25 9.98 2.78
N LEU A 60 -7.19 9.12 1.78
CA LEU A 60 -5.96 8.42 1.42
C LEU A 60 -5.15 9.28 0.45
N ASP A 61 -3.83 9.23 0.58
CA ASP A 61 -2.92 9.93 -0.34
C ASP A 61 -2.94 9.34 -1.75
N GLY A 62 -3.32 8.07 -1.88
CA GLY A 62 -3.37 7.34 -3.15
C GLY A 62 -4.69 7.47 -3.89
N ARG A 63 -4.65 7.20 -5.20
CA ARG A 63 -5.83 7.08 -6.05
C ARG A 63 -6.24 5.63 -6.27
N THR A 64 -7.50 5.40 -6.63
CA THR A 64 -7.96 4.10 -7.12
C THR A 64 -7.40 3.84 -8.53
N LEU A 65 -6.87 2.64 -8.76
CA LEU A 65 -6.38 2.17 -10.07
C LEU A 65 -7.52 1.57 -10.90
N ASP A 66 -8.58 2.36 -11.16
CA ASP A 66 -9.78 1.89 -11.86
C ASP A 66 -9.48 1.36 -13.27
N GLU A 67 -8.42 1.84 -13.92
CA GLU A 67 -7.99 1.37 -15.25
C GLU A 67 -7.64 -0.13 -15.31
N MET A 68 -7.42 -0.76 -14.16
CA MET A 68 -7.13 -2.19 -14.04
C MET A 68 -8.38 -3.07 -14.01
N PHE A 69 -9.58 -2.49 -13.92
CA PHE A 69 -10.81 -3.24 -13.67
C PHE A 69 -11.94 -2.93 -14.66
N ASP A 70 -12.74 -3.95 -14.95
CA ASP A 70 -14.01 -3.85 -15.66
C ASP A 70 -15.16 -4.16 -14.69
N LEU A 71 -15.67 -3.11 -14.04
CA LEU A 71 -16.73 -3.22 -13.02
C LEU A 71 -18.05 -2.60 -13.55
N PRO A 72 -19.11 -3.40 -13.70
CA PRO A 72 -20.40 -2.88 -14.12
C PRO A 72 -21.07 -2.06 -13.01
N GLY A 73 -21.58 -0.87 -13.34
CA GLY A 73 -22.51 -0.11 -12.49
C GLY A 73 -21.90 0.96 -11.59
N GLY A 74 -20.59 1.20 -11.63
CA GLY A 74 -19.93 2.14 -10.71
C GLY A 74 -19.87 1.58 -9.28
N ARG A 75 -19.00 2.17 -8.45
CA ARG A 75 -18.76 1.69 -7.08
C ARG A 75 -19.49 2.58 -6.08
N GLN A 76 -20.37 2.00 -5.28
CA GLN A 76 -20.84 2.64 -4.05
C GLN A 76 -20.05 2.09 -2.88
N THR A 77 -19.41 2.97 -2.12
CA THR A 77 -18.68 2.62 -0.91
C THR A 77 -19.55 2.84 0.31
N VAL A 78 -19.48 1.91 1.26
CA VAL A 78 -20.08 2.04 2.58
C VAL A 78 -19.03 2.56 3.55
N ARG A 79 -19.35 3.62 4.29
CA ARG A 79 -18.49 4.10 5.38
C ARG A 79 -18.66 3.16 6.57
N VAL A 80 -17.57 2.56 7.00
CA VAL A 80 -17.50 1.77 8.23
C VAL A 80 -16.76 2.61 9.26
N GLU A 81 -17.33 2.77 10.44
CA GLU A 81 -16.63 3.41 11.55
C GLU A 81 -15.56 2.44 12.06
N GLY A 82 -14.29 2.85 11.95
CA GLY A 82 -13.20 2.13 12.55
C GLY A 82 -13.20 2.34 14.06
N THR A 83 -13.04 1.28 14.83
CA THR A 83 -12.67 1.41 16.24
C THR A 83 -11.19 1.76 16.28
N THR A 84 -10.85 3.03 16.48
CA THR A 84 -9.50 3.36 16.94
C THR A 84 -9.40 2.83 18.37
N ASP A 85 -8.83 1.64 18.54
CA ASP A 85 -8.37 1.23 19.86
C ASP A 85 -7.33 2.27 20.26
N ALA A 86 -7.72 3.19 21.12
CA ALA A 86 -6.93 4.33 21.53
C ALA A 86 -5.82 3.94 22.51
N ALA A 87 -5.15 2.81 22.26
CA ALA A 87 -3.77 2.63 22.69
C ALA A 87 -2.90 3.57 21.83
N GLY A 88 -3.14 4.87 22.01
CA GLY A 88 -2.50 5.94 21.28
C GLY A 88 -1.03 6.02 21.69
N TYR A 89 -0.19 6.36 20.73
CA TYR A 89 1.21 6.67 20.94
C TYR A 89 1.36 7.69 22.06
N THR A 90 1.93 7.25 23.18
CA THR A 90 2.05 8.03 24.39
C THR A 90 3.35 8.83 24.41
N ALA A 91 3.46 9.78 25.34
CA ALA A 91 4.73 10.45 25.60
C ALA A 91 5.83 9.46 26.03
N ALA A 92 5.47 8.39 26.75
CA ALA A 92 6.42 7.36 27.14
C ALA A 92 6.95 6.58 25.94
N ASP A 93 6.07 6.26 24.97
CA ASP A 93 6.47 5.61 23.71
C ASP A 93 7.42 6.53 22.92
N HIS A 94 7.13 7.84 22.90
CA HIS A 94 8.00 8.83 22.27
C HIS A 94 9.39 8.90 22.91
N ASP A 95 9.46 8.93 24.24
CA ASP A 95 10.75 8.97 24.97
C ASP A 95 11.55 7.67 24.81
N GLU A 96 10.88 6.53 24.67
CA GLU A 96 11.54 5.27 24.36
C GLU A 96 12.13 5.27 22.95
N VAL A 97 11.37 5.74 21.95
CA VAL A 97 11.83 5.86 20.57
C VAL A 97 13.01 6.83 20.47
N ALA A 98 12.92 8.01 21.10
CA ALA A 98 13.99 9.01 21.10
C ALA A 98 15.29 8.45 21.69
N ARG A 99 15.21 7.75 22.83
CA ARG A 99 16.37 7.10 23.47
C ARG A 99 16.98 6.01 22.57
N ARG A 100 16.13 5.24 21.89
CA ARG A 100 16.58 4.23 20.92
C ARG A 100 17.33 4.87 19.75
N LEU A 101 16.89 6.05 19.30
CA LEU A 101 17.53 6.79 18.22
C LEU A 101 18.85 7.43 18.66
N GLU A 102 18.95 7.95 19.88
CA GLU A 102 20.21 8.41 20.49
C GLU A 102 21.23 7.27 20.61
N ASP A 103 20.83 6.11 21.14
CA ASP A 103 21.69 4.92 21.25
C ASP A 103 22.23 4.43 19.89
N LEU A 104 21.47 4.67 18.82
CA LEU A 104 21.83 4.34 17.45
C LEU A 104 22.58 5.48 16.72
N GLY A 105 22.74 6.65 17.35
CA GLY A 105 23.45 7.81 16.81
C GLY A 105 22.69 8.60 15.74
N TYR A 106 21.35 8.50 15.71
CA TYR A 106 20.51 9.29 14.81
C TYR A 106 20.11 10.67 15.37
N LEU A 107 20.31 10.88 16.67
CA LEU A 107 20.17 12.15 17.40
C LEU A 107 21.45 12.42 18.18
#